data_AF-A0A3C0B9X8-F1
#
_entry.id   AF-A0A3C0B9X8-F1
#
_cell.length_a   1.000
_cell.length_b   1.000
_cell.length_c   1.000
_cell.angle_alpha   90.00
_cell.angle_beta   90.00
_cell.angle_gamma   90.00
#
_symmetry.space_group_name_H-M   'P 1'
#
loop_
_entity.id
_entity.type
_entity.pdbx_description
1 polymer ?
#
loop_
_entity_poly.entity_id
_entity_poly.type
_entity_poly.pdbx_seq_one_letter_code
_entity_poly.pdbx_strand_id
1 'polypeptide(L)'
;MNNQTTEVWYNRVLILLKQRRLIDALDKLQAVAQAEDSTGILPQLEEVRFMYGNMLKYTAKGINDPQHELIYNRLLSSTYGLADKLHQVSLSKKGGRIVAMKKDMEHELRRERQDMAERLQGLSFDHELDEMLRSTELFSDESESEGAMRHRQSIFKIFNQLWLSDNFSEDDASMVLRIFNSDSIPWFEKSMMVSALTLGLLRIFDARRL
;
A
#
# COMPACT_ATOMS: atom_id res chain seq x y z
N MET A 1 -18.31 15.31 -8.40
CA MET A 1 -17.14 15.90 -9.07
C MET A 1 -16.76 15.08 -10.31
N ASN A 2 -16.41 15.73 -11.43
CA ASN A 2 -15.97 15.07 -12.69
C ASN A 2 -14.52 14.54 -12.56
N ASN A 3 -14.06 13.60 -13.41
CA ASN A 3 -12.67 13.11 -13.45
C ASN A 3 -11.66 14.24 -13.61
N GLN A 4 -11.93 15.18 -14.50
CA GLN A 4 -11.08 16.36 -14.67
C GLN A 4 -10.96 17.18 -13.39
N THR A 5 -12.05 17.35 -12.63
CA THR A 5 -11.98 18.10 -11.37
C THR A 5 -11.20 17.36 -10.28
N THR A 6 -11.24 16.01 -10.30
CA THR A 6 -10.44 15.18 -9.39
C THR A 6 -8.95 15.33 -9.65
N GLU A 7 -8.54 15.24 -10.93
CA GLU A 7 -7.14 15.45 -11.31
C GLU A 7 -6.64 16.86 -11.02
N VAL A 8 -7.48 17.88 -11.22
CA VAL A 8 -7.09 19.28 -10.98
C VAL A 8 -6.79 19.54 -9.50
N TRP A 9 -7.66 19.11 -8.58
CA TRP A 9 -7.39 19.34 -7.15
C TRP A 9 -6.19 18.52 -6.68
N TYR A 10 -6.05 17.27 -7.15
CA TYR A 10 -4.97 16.38 -6.75
C TYR A 10 -3.61 16.94 -7.18
N ASN A 11 -3.47 17.33 -8.46
CA ASN A 11 -2.26 18.00 -8.95
C ASN A 11 -1.96 19.29 -8.18
N ARG A 12 -2.99 20.04 -7.78
CA ARG A 12 -2.80 21.25 -6.96
C ARG A 12 -2.23 20.91 -5.58
N VAL A 13 -2.70 19.85 -4.93
CA VAL A 13 -2.14 19.37 -3.65
C VAL A 13 -0.68 18.96 -3.82
N LEU A 14 -0.35 18.20 -4.87
CA LEU A 14 1.04 17.81 -5.15
C LEU A 14 1.98 19.01 -5.33
N ILE A 15 1.52 20.07 -6.02
CA ILE A 15 2.29 21.31 -6.17
C ILE A 15 2.52 21.98 -4.80
N LEU A 16 1.50 22.03 -3.93
CA LEU A 16 1.62 22.61 -2.59
C LEU A 16 2.62 21.83 -1.73
N LEU A 17 2.55 20.50 -1.77
CA LEU A 17 3.47 19.63 -1.03
C LEU A 17 4.90 19.75 -1.56
N LYS A 18 5.10 19.83 -2.88
CA LYS A 18 6.42 20.09 -3.49
C LYS A 18 7.02 21.42 -3.04
N GLN A 19 6.17 22.42 -2.82
CA GLN A 19 6.54 23.74 -2.30
C GLN A 19 6.67 23.79 -0.77
N ARG A 20 6.57 22.65 -0.06
CA ARG A 20 6.59 22.58 1.41
C ARG A 20 5.47 23.41 2.06
N ARG A 21 4.36 23.64 1.36
CA ARG A 21 3.18 24.37 1.84
C ARG A 21 2.18 23.41 2.49
N LEU A 22 2.61 22.80 3.60
CA LEU A 22 1.87 21.72 4.25
C LEU A 22 0.47 22.13 4.72
N ILE A 23 0.32 23.30 5.34
CA ILE A 23 -0.98 23.77 5.85
C ILE A 23 -1.98 24.00 4.71
N ASP A 24 -1.54 24.61 3.60
CA ASP A 24 -2.39 24.85 2.44
C ASP A 24 -2.83 23.54 1.78
N ALA A 25 -1.95 22.53 1.77
CA ALA A 25 -2.28 21.20 1.28
C ALA A 25 -3.33 20.53 2.17
N LEU A 26 -3.18 20.60 3.50
CA LEU A 26 -4.13 20.05 4.46
C LEU A 26 -5.51 20.74 4.36
N ASP A 27 -5.55 22.06 4.24
CA ASP A 27 -6.80 22.81 4.04
C ASP A 27 -7.52 22.40 2.75
N LYS A 28 -6.76 22.21 1.67
CA LYS A 28 -7.31 21.76 0.39
C LYS A 28 -7.86 20.33 0.49
N LEU A 29 -7.13 19.42 1.14
CA LEU A 29 -7.55 18.03 1.36
C LEU A 29 -8.80 17.96 2.22
N GLN A 30 -8.87 18.74 3.29
CA GLN A 30 -10.04 18.80 4.18
C GLN A 30 -11.28 19.31 3.45
N ALA A 31 -11.15 20.38 2.66
CA ALA A 31 -12.26 20.90 1.86
C ALA A 31 -12.78 19.88 0.83
N VAL A 32 -11.88 19.14 0.17
CA VAL A 32 -12.28 18.08 -0.77
C VAL A 32 -12.92 16.90 -0.04
N ALA A 33 -12.34 16.46 1.08
CA ALA A 33 -12.87 15.34 1.85
C ALA A 33 -14.28 15.62 2.38
N GLN A 34 -14.55 16.87 2.80
CA GLN A 34 -15.89 17.32 3.19
C GLN A 34 -16.85 17.38 2.00
N ALA A 35 -16.42 17.96 0.86
CA ALA A 35 -17.25 18.06 -0.34
C ALA A 35 -17.60 16.69 -0.95
N GLU A 36 -16.77 15.68 -0.73
CA GLU A 36 -16.99 14.31 -1.17
C GLU A 36 -17.46 13.38 -0.05
N ASP A 37 -17.94 13.86 1.10
CA ASP A 37 -18.42 13.02 2.22
C ASP A 37 -17.46 11.88 2.62
N SER A 38 -16.15 12.10 2.46
CA SER A 38 -15.10 11.10 2.72
C SER A 38 -14.62 11.19 4.16
N THR A 39 -15.56 11.00 5.10
CA THR A 39 -15.37 11.25 6.53
C THR A 39 -14.27 10.41 7.17
N GLY A 40 -13.98 9.22 6.64
CA GLY A 40 -12.94 8.33 7.16
C GLY A 40 -11.51 8.87 7.08
N ILE A 41 -11.24 9.89 6.25
CA ILE A 41 -9.91 10.50 6.11
C ILE A 41 -9.72 11.71 7.05
N LEU A 42 -10.82 12.33 7.52
CA LEU A 42 -10.77 13.55 8.33
C LEU A 42 -9.98 13.40 9.64
N PRO A 43 -10.11 12.31 10.42
CA PRO A 43 -9.32 12.15 11.65
C PRO A 43 -7.81 12.16 11.39
N GLN A 44 -7.38 11.55 10.28
CA GLN A 44 -5.97 11.45 9.90
C GLN A 44 -5.42 12.82 9.47
N LEU A 45 -6.23 13.64 8.78
CA LEU A 45 -5.84 15.02 8.44
C LEU A 45 -5.71 15.90 9.70
N GLU A 46 -6.62 15.76 10.66
CA GLU A 46 -6.56 16.52 11.92
C GLU A 46 -5.37 16.11 12.77
N GLU A 47 -5.00 14.83 12.80
CA GLU A 47 -3.80 14.36 13.49
C GLU A 47 -2.52 14.99 12.90
N VAL A 48 -2.37 14.96 11.57
CA VAL A 48 -1.22 15.59 10.89
C VAL A 48 -1.19 17.10 11.14
N ARG A 49 -2.35 17.77 11.08
CA ARG A 49 -2.49 19.20 11.38
C ARG A 49 -2.08 19.51 12.81
N PHE A 50 -2.54 18.71 13.77
CA PHE A 50 -2.21 18.88 15.19
C PHE A 50 -0.71 18.72 15.44
N MET A 51 -0.09 17.68 14.89
CA MET A 51 1.36 17.47 15.00
C MET A 51 2.16 18.62 14.38
N TYR A 52 1.76 19.09 13.21
CA TYR A 52 2.39 20.24 12.56
C TYR A 52 2.25 21.53 13.39
N GLY A 53 1.06 21.78 13.95
CA GLY A 53 0.84 22.91 14.85
C GLY A 53 1.72 22.86 16.10
N ASN A 54 1.91 21.68 16.68
CA ASN A 54 2.80 21.50 17.82
C ASN A 54 4.26 21.75 17.46
N MET A 55 4.72 21.22 16.33
CA MET A 55 6.06 21.49 15.79
C MET A 55 6.30 23.00 15.65
N LEU A 56 5.37 23.75 15.03
CA LEU A 56 5.48 25.21 14.91
C LEU A 56 5.50 25.93 16.26
N LYS A 57 4.70 25.48 17.24
CA LYS A 57 4.70 26.05 18.60
C LYS A 57 6.07 25.89 19.27
N TYR A 58 6.74 24.76 19.09
CA TYR A 58 8.07 24.53 19.65
C TYR A 58 9.13 25.41 18.97
N THR A 59 9.06 25.54 17.64
CA THR A 59 9.93 26.43 16.87
C THR A 59 9.74 27.90 17.29
N ALA A 60 8.50 28.34 17.51
CA ALA A 60 8.19 29.70 17.97
C ALA A 60 8.71 29.99 19.39
N LYS A 61 8.87 28.97 20.24
CA LYS A 61 9.46 29.08 21.58
C LYS A 61 10.99 29.13 21.57
N GLY A 62 11.62 29.07 20.39
CA GLY A 62 13.08 29.07 20.25
C GLY A 62 13.76 27.76 20.65
N ILE A 63 12.99 26.66 20.77
CA ILE A 63 13.55 25.33 21.04
C ILE A 63 14.14 24.82 19.73
N ASN A 64 15.46 24.63 19.71
CA ASN A 64 16.14 24.02 18.57
C ASN A 64 16.00 22.49 18.68
N ASP A 65 14.98 21.94 18.03
CA ASP A 65 14.76 20.49 17.97
C ASP A 65 15.59 19.87 16.82
N PRO A 66 16.61 19.04 17.12
CA PRO A 66 17.42 18.38 16.09
C PRO A 66 16.60 17.42 15.21
N GLN A 67 15.43 16.95 15.66
CA GLN A 67 14.54 16.08 14.90
C GLN A 67 13.49 16.84 14.08
N HIS A 68 13.50 18.18 14.10
CA HIS A 68 12.51 19.02 13.43
C HIS A 68 12.34 18.66 11.93
N GLU A 69 13.44 18.51 11.20
CA GLU A 69 13.39 18.14 9.78
C GLU A 69 12.86 16.71 9.56
N LEU A 70 13.22 15.77 10.44
CA LEU A 70 12.74 14.39 10.38
C LEU A 70 11.23 14.33 10.58
N ILE A 71 10.72 15.02 11.61
CA ILE A 71 9.28 15.10 11.91
C ILE A 71 8.55 15.76 10.74
N TYR A 72 9.08 16.87 10.22
CA TYR A 72 8.48 17.55 9.08
C TYR A 72 8.38 16.68 7.83
N ASN A 73 9.46 15.95 7.50
CA ASN A 73 9.47 15.04 6.36
C ASN A 73 8.47 13.89 6.53
N ARG A 74 8.29 13.38 7.77
CA ARG A 74 7.23 12.40 8.08
C ARG A 74 5.84 12.98 7.86
N LEU A 75 5.58 14.21 8.31
CA LEU A 75 4.30 14.88 8.08
C LEU A 75 4.01 15.07 6.59
N LEU A 76 5.03 15.45 5.81
CA LEU A 76 4.95 15.55 4.35
C LEU A 76 4.61 14.21 3.70
N SER A 77 5.36 13.16 4.05
CA SER A 77 5.13 11.78 3.61
C SER A 77 3.71 11.32 3.92
N SER A 78 3.24 11.50 5.15
CA SER A 78 1.87 11.16 5.54
C SER A 78 0.84 11.93 4.73
N THR A 79 1.08 13.21 4.44
CA THR A 79 0.14 14.04 3.66
C THR A 79 0.07 13.63 2.20
N TYR A 80 1.18 13.19 1.60
CA TYR A 80 1.15 12.54 0.27
C TYR A 80 0.27 11.29 0.30
N GLY A 81 0.48 10.38 1.27
CA GLY A 81 -0.34 9.17 1.40
C GLY A 81 -1.84 9.48 1.59
N LEU A 82 -2.18 10.52 2.36
CA LEU A 82 -3.57 10.97 2.52
C LEU A 82 -4.16 11.57 1.24
N ALA A 83 -3.35 12.31 0.46
CA ALA A 83 -3.77 12.84 -0.83
C ALA A 83 -4.09 11.71 -1.82
N ASP A 84 -3.21 10.71 -1.91
CA ASP A 84 -3.38 9.54 -2.78
C ASP A 84 -4.63 8.74 -2.38
N LYS A 85 -4.83 8.54 -1.08
CA LYS A 85 -5.99 7.82 -0.55
C LYS A 85 -7.30 8.55 -0.88
N LEU A 86 -7.34 9.87 -0.69
CA LEU A 86 -8.52 10.67 -1.03
C LEU A 86 -8.77 10.63 -2.55
N HIS A 87 -7.71 10.75 -3.36
CA HIS A 87 -7.79 10.66 -4.82
C HIS A 87 -8.36 9.31 -5.27
N GLN A 88 -7.89 8.21 -4.68
CA GLN A 88 -8.44 6.88 -4.94
C GLN A 88 -9.91 6.76 -4.52
N VAL A 89 -10.31 7.30 -3.37
CA VAL A 89 -11.72 7.31 -2.96
C VAL A 89 -12.56 8.08 -3.97
N SER A 90 -12.11 9.25 -4.44
CA SER A 90 -12.78 10.04 -5.48
C SER A 90 -12.92 9.27 -6.80
N LEU A 91 -11.90 8.51 -7.19
CA LEU A 91 -11.93 7.66 -8.39
C LEU A 91 -12.80 6.40 -8.18
N SER A 92 -12.83 5.84 -6.98
CA SER A 92 -13.57 4.62 -6.65
C SER A 92 -15.08 4.79 -6.83
N LYS A 93 -15.62 5.96 -6.49
CA LYS A 93 -17.03 6.32 -6.67
C LYS A 93 -17.47 6.31 -8.13
N LYS A 94 -16.54 6.23 -9.07
CA LYS A 94 -16.79 6.30 -10.51
C LYS A 94 -16.62 4.95 -11.21
N GLY A 95 -16.41 3.87 -10.44
CA GLY A 95 -16.50 2.50 -10.95
C GLY A 95 -15.28 2.03 -11.76
N GLY A 96 -14.06 2.42 -11.35
CA GLY A 96 -12.83 1.94 -12.00
C GLY A 96 -12.59 0.44 -11.84
N ARG A 97 -12.03 -0.23 -12.87
CA ARG A 97 -11.70 -1.68 -12.83
C ARG A 97 -10.82 -2.07 -11.64
N ILE A 98 -9.84 -1.25 -11.30
CA ILE A 98 -8.94 -1.46 -10.15
C ILE A 98 -9.72 -1.52 -8.84
N VAL A 99 -10.80 -0.74 -8.73
CA VAL A 99 -11.64 -0.68 -7.52
C VAL A 99 -12.49 -1.95 -7.41
N ALA A 100 -13.00 -2.47 -8.53
CA ALA A 100 -13.67 -3.75 -8.56
C ALA A 100 -12.71 -4.88 -8.14
N MET A 101 -11.52 -4.94 -8.75
CA MET A 101 -10.49 -5.92 -8.38
C MET A 101 -10.11 -5.86 -6.90
N LYS A 102 -9.97 -4.64 -6.34
CA LYS A 102 -9.68 -4.46 -4.92
C LYS A 102 -10.81 -4.99 -4.04
N LYS A 103 -12.07 -4.69 -4.37
CA LYS A 103 -13.23 -5.20 -3.62
C LYS A 103 -13.30 -6.72 -3.67
N ASP A 104 -13.10 -7.32 -4.84
CA ASP A 104 -13.11 -8.78 -5.01
C ASP A 104 -12.02 -9.43 -4.13
N MET A 105 -10.81 -8.88 -4.16
CA MET A 105 -9.70 -9.31 -3.30
C MET A 105 -10.02 -9.16 -1.80
N GLU A 106 -10.57 -8.02 -1.36
CA GLU A 106 -10.96 -7.81 0.04
C GLU A 106 -12.05 -8.77 0.49
N HIS A 107 -13.00 -9.09 -0.39
CA HIS A 107 -14.03 -10.09 -0.14
C HIS A 107 -13.44 -11.49 -0.01
N GLU A 108 -12.49 -11.86 -0.86
CA GLU A 108 -11.77 -13.14 -0.76
C GLU A 108 -10.98 -13.26 0.54
N LEU A 109 -10.21 -12.23 0.92
CA LEU A 109 -9.46 -12.20 2.18
C LEU A 109 -10.37 -12.40 3.39
N ARG A 110 -11.50 -11.70 3.44
CA ARG A 110 -12.49 -11.86 4.52
C ARG A 110 -13.10 -13.26 4.57
N ARG A 111 -13.31 -13.90 3.41
CA ARG A 111 -13.84 -15.27 3.34
C ARG A 111 -12.83 -16.29 3.83
N GLU A 112 -11.58 -16.17 3.41
CA GLU A 112 -10.50 -17.07 3.78
C GLU A 112 -10.01 -16.83 5.22
N ARG A 113 -10.33 -15.67 5.81
CA ARG A 113 -9.87 -15.23 7.15
C ARG A 113 -8.34 -15.21 7.28
N GLN A 114 -7.66 -15.08 6.15
CA GLN A 114 -6.21 -14.99 6.09
C GLN A 114 -5.79 -13.55 5.91
N ASP A 115 -4.73 -13.16 6.60
CA ASP A 115 -4.03 -11.91 6.35
C ASP A 115 -2.92 -12.09 5.30
N MET A 116 -2.16 -11.03 5.04
CA MET A 116 -1.05 -11.09 4.08
C MET A 116 0.07 -11.99 4.58
N ALA A 117 0.37 -11.93 5.88
CA ALA A 117 1.49 -12.67 6.45
C ALA A 117 1.26 -14.18 6.36
N GLU A 118 0.05 -14.65 6.66
CA GLU A 118 -0.33 -16.06 6.56
C GLU A 118 -0.21 -16.60 5.13
N ARG A 119 -0.68 -15.84 4.13
CA ARG A 119 -0.58 -16.25 2.72
C ARG A 119 0.86 -16.28 2.21
N LEU A 120 1.64 -15.28 2.60
CA LEU A 120 3.07 -15.19 2.30
C LEU A 120 3.83 -16.39 2.91
N GLN A 121 3.50 -16.78 4.14
CA GLN A 121 4.10 -17.93 4.80
C GLN A 121 3.71 -19.25 4.12
N GLY A 122 2.43 -19.41 3.77
CA GLY A 122 1.94 -20.58 3.04
C GLY A 122 2.67 -20.78 1.72
N LEU A 123 2.92 -19.70 0.97
CA LEU A 123 3.66 -19.77 -0.30
C LEU A 123 5.08 -20.35 -0.13
N SER A 124 5.83 -19.88 0.86
CA SER A 124 7.20 -20.37 1.11
C SER A 124 7.19 -21.86 1.46
N PHE A 125 6.25 -22.27 2.31
CA PHE A 125 6.13 -23.66 2.76
C PHE A 125 5.70 -24.60 1.63
N ASP A 126 4.70 -24.19 0.82
CA ASP A 126 4.20 -24.98 -0.30
C ASP A 126 5.30 -25.22 -1.36
N HIS A 127 6.15 -24.22 -1.60
CA HIS A 127 7.28 -24.36 -2.53
C HIS A 127 8.33 -25.35 -2.03
N GLU A 128 8.75 -25.23 -0.77
CA GLU A 128 9.72 -26.17 -0.15
C GLU A 128 9.20 -27.62 -0.20
N LEU A 129 7.90 -27.80 0.07
CA LEU A 129 7.28 -29.11 0.03
C LEU A 129 7.22 -29.70 -1.38
N ASP A 130 6.86 -28.90 -2.40
CA ASP A 130 6.82 -29.37 -3.80
C ASP A 130 8.23 -29.73 -4.31
N GLU A 131 9.25 -28.96 -3.94
CA GLU A 131 10.64 -29.25 -4.28
C GLU A 131 11.11 -30.59 -3.65
N MET A 132 10.80 -30.82 -2.36
CA MET A 132 11.09 -32.08 -1.68
C MET A 132 10.38 -33.27 -2.36
N LEU A 133 9.11 -33.13 -2.71
CA LEU A 133 8.34 -34.20 -3.36
C LEU A 133 8.85 -34.53 -4.77
N ARG A 134 9.24 -33.51 -5.56
CA ARG A 134 9.86 -33.69 -6.88
C ARG A 134 11.19 -34.44 -6.79
N SER A 135 11.98 -34.18 -5.75
CA SER A 135 13.26 -34.87 -5.53
C SER A 135 13.10 -36.37 -5.21
N THR A 136 11.87 -36.83 -4.89
CA THR A 136 11.57 -38.21 -4.48
C THR A 136 11.00 -39.08 -5.64
N GLU A 137 11.06 -38.61 -6.90
CA GLU A 137 10.68 -39.38 -8.11
C GLU A 137 9.27 -40.01 -8.09
N LEU A 138 8.23 -39.28 -7.66
CA LEU A 138 6.84 -39.78 -7.66
C LEU A 138 5.90 -39.16 -8.70
N PHE A 139 6.36 -38.22 -9.55
CA PHE A 139 5.50 -37.56 -10.53
C PHE A 139 6.18 -37.44 -11.90
N SER A 140 5.78 -38.32 -12.82
CA SER A 140 6.25 -38.39 -14.21
C SER A 140 5.14 -38.08 -15.22
N ASP A 141 4.28 -37.10 -14.96
CA ASP A 141 3.22 -36.72 -15.92
C ASP A 141 3.41 -35.28 -16.42
N GLU A 142 3.34 -35.12 -17.75
CA GLU A 142 3.50 -33.88 -18.51
C GLU A 142 2.28 -32.93 -18.41
N SER A 143 1.28 -33.27 -17.58
CA SER A 143 0.16 -32.39 -17.22
C SER A 143 0.59 -31.40 -16.13
N GLU A 144 0.15 -30.13 -16.21
CA GLU A 144 0.34 -29.17 -15.11
C GLU A 144 -0.27 -29.79 -13.84
N SER A 145 0.58 -30.22 -12.91
CA SER A 145 0.16 -30.85 -11.66
C SER A 145 -0.81 -29.91 -10.92
N GLU A 146 -1.82 -30.44 -10.25
CA GLU A 146 -2.72 -29.64 -9.41
C GLU A 146 -1.92 -28.75 -8.43
N GLY A 147 -0.76 -29.21 -7.96
CA GLY A 147 0.16 -28.44 -7.13
C GLY A 147 0.71 -27.19 -7.83
N ALA A 148 1.14 -27.32 -9.10
CA ALA A 148 1.63 -26.20 -9.89
C ALA A 148 0.53 -25.16 -10.16
N MET A 149 -0.70 -25.62 -10.44
CA MET A 149 -1.85 -24.72 -10.59
C MET A 149 -2.15 -23.94 -9.31
N ARG A 150 -2.13 -24.62 -8.15
CA ARG A 150 -2.34 -23.99 -6.83
C ARG A 150 -1.25 -22.97 -6.52
N HIS A 151 0.01 -23.32 -6.72
CA HIS A 151 1.15 -22.41 -6.52
C HIS A 151 0.99 -21.14 -7.37
N ARG A 152 0.67 -21.29 -8.65
CA ARG A 152 0.44 -20.14 -9.55
C ARG A 152 -0.72 -19.25 -9.08
N GLN A 153 -1.81 -19.86 -8.58
CA GLN A 153 -2.93 -19.11 -8.01
C GLN A 153 -2.51 -18.37 -6.73
N SER A 154 -1.71 -18.98 -5.86
CA SER A 154 -1.17 -18.34 -4.66
C SER A 154 -0.30 -17.13 -5.00
N ILE A 155 0.59 -17.26 -5.99
CA ILE A 155 1.40 -16.14 -6.50
C ILE A 155 0.50 -15.01 -7.02
N PHE A 156 -0.54 -15.33 -7.81
CA PHE A 156 -1.46 -14.33 -8.32
C PHE A 156 -2.24 -13.61 -7.20
N LYS A 157 -2.69 -14.35 -6.18
CA LYS A 157 -3.36 -13.78 -5.00
C LYS A 157 -2.42 -12.84 -4.24
N ILE A 158 -1.18 -13.26 -4.01
CA ILE A 158 -0.15 -12.44 -3.33
C ILE A 158 0.16 -11.19 -4.15
N PHE A 159 0.32 -11.31 -5.47
CA PHE A 159 0.52 -10.17 -6.36
C PHE A 159 -0.59 -9.14 -6.19
N ASN A 160 -1.85 -9.57 -6.29
CA ASN A 160 -2.99 -8.66 -6.14
C ASN A 160 -3.02 -8.06 -4.73
N GLN A 161 -2.67 -8.81 -3.71
CA GLN A 161 -2.63 -8.31 -2.34
C GLN A 161 -1.54 -7.26 -2.11
N LEU A 162 -0.32 -7.50 -2.58
CA LEU A 162 0.78 -6.53 -2.51
C LEU A 162 0.46 -5.25 -3.29
N TRP A 163 -0.15 -5.40 -4.47
CA TRP A 163 -0.55 -4.27 -5.31
C TRP A 163 -1.73 -3.49 -4.70
N LEU A 164 -2.78 -4.20 -4.26
CA LEU A 164 -4.07 -3.59 -3.99
C LEU A 164 -4.33 -3.25 -2.52
N SER A 165 -3.46 -3.64 -1.60
CA SER A 165 -3.48 -3.15 -0.21
C SER A 165 -3.27 -1.63 -0.15
N ASP A 166 -3.91 -0.97 0.82
CA ASP A 166 -3.79 0.50 0.95
C ASP A 166 -2.53 0.92 1.70
N ASN A 167 -2.31 0.30 2.86
CA ASN A 167 -1.19 0.60 3.74
C ASN A 167 -0.61 -0.72 4.23
N PHE A 168 0.72 -0.77 4.36
CA PHE A 168 1.40 -1.90 4.99
C PHE A 168 1.50 -1.67 6.50
N SER A 169 1.25 -2.72 7.27
CA SER A 169 1.67 -2.78 8.67
C SER A 169 3.18 -3.03 8.76
N GLU A 170 3.75 -2.88 9.96
CA GLU A 170 5.14 -3.30 10.20
C GLU A 170 5.31 -4.81 9.97
N ASP A 171 4.30 -5.60 10.33
CA ASP A 171 4.28 -7.04 10.13
C ASP A 171 4.29 -7.39 8.64
N ASP A 172 3.47 -6.72 7.82
CA ASP A 172 3.44 -6.91 6.36
C ASP A 172 4.82 -6.65 5.75
N ALA A 173 5.45 -5.52 6.10
CA ALA A 173 6.76 -5.15 5.59
C ALA A 173 7.83 -6.17 6.01
N SER A 174 7.82 -6.60 7.27
CA SER A 174 8.75 -7.60 7.78
C SER A 174 8.60 -8.95 7.06
N MET A 175 7.37 -9.36 6.75
CA MET A 175 7.09 -10.63 6.10
C MET A 175 7.50 -10.62 4.62
N VAL A 176 7.24 -9.51 3.93
CA VAL A 176 7.71 -9.29 2.57
C VAL A 176 9.24 -9.40 2.52
N LEU A 177 9.95 -8.73 3.44
CA LEU A 177 11.41 -8.84 3.52
C LEU A 177 11.88 -10.28 3.79
N ARG A 178 11.20 -11.02 4.66
CA ARG A 178 11.52 -12.45 4.91
C ARG A 178 11.40 -13.29 3.64
N ILE A 179 10.38 -13.06 2.82
CA ILE A 179 10.22 -13.74 1.53
C ILE A 179 11.35 -13.39 0.57
N PHE A 180 11.71 -12.12 0.46
CA PHE A 180 12.79 -11.70 -0.44
C PHE A 180 14.14 -12.32 -0.04
N ASN A 181 14.36 -12.50 1.26
CA ASN A 181 15.55 -13.14 1.81
C ASN A 181 15.48 -14.68 1.85
N SER A 182 14.32 -15.29 1.59
CA SER A 182 14.16 -16.74 1.57
C SER A 182 14.69 -17.33 0.27
N ASP A 183 15.45 -18.42 0.34
CA ASP A 183 15.90 -19.15 -0.86
C ASP A 183 14.78 -19.99 -1.49
N SER A 184 13.69 -20.19 -0.74
CA SER A 184 12.53 -20.99 -1.13
C SER A 184 11.64 -20.36 -2.19
N ILE A 185 11.94 -19.15 -2.67
CA ILE A 185 11.13 -18.50 -3.72
C ILE A 185 12.05 -18.13 -4.88
N PRO A 186 11.76 -18.61 -6.11
CA PRO A 186 12.56 -18.30 -7.28
C PRO A 186 12.64 -16.80 -7.57
N TRP A 187 13.76 -16.39 -8.18
CA TRP A 187 14.03 -14.98 -8.49
C TRP A 187 12.94 -14.33 -9.37
N PHE A 188 12.30 -15.08 -10.27
CA PHE A 188 11.27 -14.55 -11.15
C PHE A 188 9.96 -14.28 -10.41
N GLU A 189 9.61 -15.06 -9.38
CA GLU A 189 8.45 -14.80 -8.52
C GLU A 189 8.70 -13.57 -7.63
N LYS A 190 9.92 -13.46 -7.08
CA LYS A 190 10.37 -12.24 -6.39
C LYS A 190 10.25 -11.01 -7.30
N SER A 191 10.64 -11.12 -8.57
CA SER A 191 10.51 -10.01 -9.54
C SER A 191 9.04 -9.61 -9.79
N MET A 192 8.12 -10.59 -9.78
CA MET A 192 6.69 -10.35 -9.88
C MET A 192 6.16 -9.60 -8.64
N MET A 193 6.63 -9.96 -7.44
CA MET A 193 6.30 -9.25 -6.20
C MET A 193 6.85 -7.81 -6.19
N VAL A 194 8.08 -7.57 -6.69
CA VAL A 194 8.62 -6.20 -6.84
C VAL A 194 7.73 -5.37 -7.76
N SER A 195 7.24 -5.97 -8.86
CA SER A 195 6.31 -5.32 -9.77
C SER A 195 5.00 -4.95 -9.06
N ALA A 196 4.45 -5.84 -8.24
CA ALA A 196 3.26 -5.58 -7.43
C ALA A 196 3.47 -4.41 -6.44
N LEU A 197 4.59 -4.41 -5.72
CA LEU A 197 4.96 -3.36 -4.78
C LEU A 197 5.10 -2.01 -5.48
N THR A 198 5.75 -1.99 -6.64
CA THR A 198 5.93 -0.78 -7.46
C THR A 198 4.59 -0.22 -7.94
N LEU A 199 3.70 -1.09 -8.44
CA LEU A 199 2.35 -0.69 -8.84
C LEU A 199 1.53 -0.20 -7.65
N GLY A 200 1.73 -0.79 -6.47
CA GLY A 200 1.13 -0.34 -5.22
C GLY A 200 1.60 1.06 -4.83
N LEU A 201 2.90 1.32 -4.90
CA LEU A 201 3.52 2.63 -4.62
C LEU A 201 3.05 3.73 -5.58
N LEU A 202 2.83 3.39 -6.85
CA LEU A 202 2.23 4.32 -7.82
C LEU A 202 0.79 4.69 -7.48
N ARG A 203 0.12 3.88 -6.65
CA ARG A 203 -1.29 4.02 -6.31
C ARG A 203 -1.47 4.80 -5.00
N ILE A 204 -0.78 4.38 -3.94
CA ILE A 204 -0.68 5.08 -2.65
C ILE A 204 0.79 5.00 -2.23
N PHE A 205 1.37 6.16 -1.96
CA PHE A 205 2.68 6.24 -1.33
C PHE A 205 2.63 5.68 0.09
N ASP A 206 3.42 4.64 0.34
CA ASP A 206 3.70 4.10 1.67
C ASP A 206 5.18 3.75 1.76
N ALA A 207 5.91 4.46 2.63
CA ALA A 207 7.35 4.27 2.80
C ALA A 207 7.71 2.86 3.27
N ARG A 208 6.78 2.11 3.88
CA ARG A 208 7.00 0.73 4.34
C ARG A 208 7.07 -0.30 3.21
N ARG A 209 6.78 0.09 1.97
CA ARG A 209 6.91 -0.76 0.78
C ARG A 209 8.28 -0.69 0.11
N LEU A 210 9.13 0.23 0.56
CA LEU A 210 10.52 0.39 0.11
C LEU A 210 11.44 -0.45 0.98
#